data_AF-A0A960A1B1-F1
#
_entry.id   AF-A0A960A1B1-F1
#
_cell.length_a   1.000
_cell.length_b   1.000
_cell.length_c   1.000
_cell.angle_alpha   90.00
_cell.angle_beta   90.00
_cell.angle_gamma   90.00
#
_symmetry.space_group_name_H-M   'P 1'
#
loop_
_entity.id
_entity.type
_entity.pdbx_description
1 polymer ?
#
loop_
_entity_poly.entity_id
_entity_poly.type
_entity_poly.pdbx_seq_one_letter_code
_entity_poly.pdbx_strand_id
1 'polypeptide(L)'
;PEARIAVAGTMPPPDGMGRIVIATGGTSDQPVAEEAAITAQALGNEIVRLYDVGVAGLHRLLSHTDEIMDASVIIVLAGMEGALASVVAGLADCPVIAVPTSVGYGASYSGLAALLSMLNSCASGVSVVNIDNGFGAGYLASMINHMGVAK
;
A
#
# COMPACT_ATOMS: atom_id res chain seq x y z
N PRO A 1 0.46 1.38 16.69
CA PRO A 1 -0.41 1.86 15.58
C PRO A 1 -1.69 1.02 15.54
N GLU A 2 -2.83 1.61 15.89
CA GLU A 2 -4.12 0.90 15.89
C GLU A 2 -4.81 1.12 14.53
N ALA A 3 -5.09 0.03 13.81
CA ALA A 3 -6.00 0.05 12.68
C ALA A 3 -7.42 0.37 13.16
N ARG A 4 -8.24 1.01 12.30
CA ARG A 4 -9.65 1.30 12.62
C ARG A 4 -10.61 0.25 12.04
N ILE A 5 -10.18 -1.02 12.03
CA ILE A 5 -10.99 -2.17 11.61
C ILE A 5 -10.84 -3.32 12.59
N ALA A 6 -11.78 -4.25 12.56
CA ALA A 6 -11.77 -5.47 13.37
C ALA A 6 -11.98 -6.70 12.49
N VAL A 7 -11.39 -7.82 12.90
CA VAL A 7 -11.57 -9.13 12.27
C VAL A 7 -12.34 -10.03 13.22
N ALA A 8 -13.36 -10.72 12.71
CA ALA A 8 -14.09 -11.75 13.44
C ALA A 8 -13.68 -13.13 12.92
N GLY A 9 -13.23 -14.02 13.82
CA GLY A 9 -12.77 -15.37 13.48
C GLY A 9 -11.25 -15.52 13.55
N THR A 10 -10.74 -16.60 12.96
CA THR A 10 -9.31 -16.91 12.89
C THR A 10 -8.72 -16.47 11.56
N MET A 11 -7.48 -15.99 11.58
CA MET A 11 -6.75 -15.65 10.36
C MET A 11 -6.44 -16.93 9.58
N PRO A 12 -6.83 -17.03 8.29
CA PRO A 12 -6.46 -18.18 7.48
C PRO A 12 -4.95 -18.21 7.21
N PRO A 13 -4.37 -19.38 6.91
CA PRO A 13 -3.00 -19.44 6.40
C PRO A 13 -2.92 -18.79 5.01
N PRO A 14 -1.73 -18.30 4.60
CA PRO A 14 -1.57 -17.72 3.27
C PRO A 14 -1.79 -18.74 2.14
N ASP A 15 -2.60 -18.38 1.13
CA ASP A 15 -2.91 -19.17 -0.06
C ASP A 15 -2.79 -18.39 -1.39
N GLY A 16 -2.30 -17.15 -1.34
CA GLY A 16 -2.02 -16.31 -2.50
C GLY A 16 -0.75 -16.71 -3.27
N MET A 17 -0.56 -16.11 -4.46
CA MET A 17 0.58 -16.40 -5.35
C MET A 17 1.94 -16.00 -4.78
N GLY A 18 1.97 -14.96 -3.94
CA GLY A 18 3.18 -14.48 -3.29
C GLY A 18 2.89 -13.42 -2.25
N ARG A 19 3.91 -12.60 -1.96
CA ARG A 19 3.87 -11.59 -0.89
C ARG A 19 3.25 -10.30 -1.38
N ILE A 20 2.39 -9.71 -0.56
CA ILE A 20 1.92 -8.33 -0.73
C ILE A 20 2.77 -7.41 0.14
N VAL A 21 3.38 -6.40 -0.47
CA VAL A 21 4.16 -5.40 0.26
C VAL A 21 3.27 -4.21 0.58
N ILE A 22 3.36 -3.69 1.81
CA ILE A 22 2.66 -2.49 2.26
C ILE A 22 3.70 -1.47 2.69
N ALA A 23 3.82 -0.38 1.93
CA ALA A 23 4.80 0.67 2.15
C ALA A 23 4.11 1.97 2.59
N THR A 24 4.69 2.65 3.58
CA THR A 24 4.17 3.96 4.06
C THR A 24 5.19 5.07 3.86
N GLY A 25 4.70 6.27 3.54
CA GLY A 25 5.50 7.48 3.46
C GLY A 25 6.06 7.92 4.82
N GLY A 26 5.25 7.80 5.87
CA GLY A 26 5.68 8.07 7.24
C GLY A 26 4.86 7.31 8.27
N THR A 27 5.22 7.47 9.54
CA THR A 27 4.55 6.82 10.67
C THR A 27 3.07 7.20 10.78
N SER A 28 2.69 8.40 10.32
CA SER A 28 1.30 8.88 10.35
C SER A 28 0.37 8.08 9.44
N ASP A 29 0.90 7.45 8.39
CA ASP A 29 0.11 6.64 7.45
C ASP A 29 -0.21 5.23 8.01
N GLN A 30 0.45 4.83 9.10
CA GLN A 30 0.36 3.47 9.65
C GLN A 30 -1.05 3.00 10.00
N PRO A 31 -1.99 3.81 10.54
CA PRO A 31 -3.35 3.34 10.81
C PRO A 31 -4.05 2.82 9.55
N VAL A 32 -3.95 3.56 8.44
CA VAL A 32 -4.52 3.15 7.14
C VAL A 32 -3.75 1.95 6.56
N ALA A 33 -2.43 1.89 6.81
CA ALA A 33 -1.60 0.78 6.36
C ALA A 33 -1.96 -0.53 7.06
N GLU A 34 -2.20 -0.48 8.37
CA GLU A 34 -2.65 -1.64 9.13
C GLU A 34 -4.08 -2.04 8.76
N GLU A 35 -4.96 -1.11 8.37
CA GLU A 35 -6.26 -1.46 7.79
C GLU A 35 -6.10 -2.30 6.50
N ALA A 36 -5.18 -1.92 5.61
CA ALA A 36 -4.87 -2.71 4.42
C ALA A 36 -4.23 -4.06 4.76
N ALA A 37 -3.28 -4.07 5.70
CA ALA A 37 -2.56 -5.26 6.11
C ALA A 37 -3.48 -6.30 6.73
N ILE A 38 -4.28 -5.88 7.71
CA ILE A 38 -5.22 -6.76 8.42
C ILE A 38 -6.28 -7.28 7.46
N THR A 39 -6.79 -6.43 6.55
CA THR A 39 -7.75 -6.88 5.53
C THR A 39 -7.15 -7.96 4.64
N ALA A 40 -5.96 -7.76 4.08
CA ALA A 40 -5.32 -8.73 3.21
C ALA A 40 -4.93 -10.02 3.95
N GLN A 41 -4.43 -9.92 5.19
CA GLN A 41 -4.13 -11.10 6.01
C GLN A 41 -5.40 -11.89 6.33
N ALA A 42 -6.52 -11.22 6.62
CA ALA A 42 -7.80 -11.88 6.89
C ALA A 42 -8.35 -12.62 5.65
N LEU A 43 -7.84 -12.28 4.47
CA LEU A 43 -8.16 -12.89 3.18
C LEU A 43 -7.08 -13.87 2.70
N GLY A 44 -6.17 -14.35 3.56
CA GLY A 44 -5.21 -15.40 3.20
C GLY A 44 -3.96 -14.91 2.47
N ASN A 45 -3.50 -13.68 2.73
CA ASN A 45 -2.27 -13.17 2.12
C ASN A 45 -1.12 -13.07 3.10
N GLU A 46 0.09 -13.38 2.59
CA GLU A 46 1.34 -13.05 3.26
C GLU A 46 1.66 -11.56 3.06
N ILE A 47 1.95 -10.85 4.14
CA ILE A 47 2.18 -9.39 4.13
C ILE A 47 3.58 -9.05 4.62
N VAL A 48 4.28 -8.22 3.85
CA VAL A 48 5.51 -7.52 4.26
C VAL A 48 5.20 -6.06 4.50
N ARG A 49 5.59 -5.52 5.67
CA ARG A 49 5.32 -4.13 6.07
C ARG A 49 6.61 -3.31 6.02
N LEU A 50 6.63 -2.26 5.22
CA LEU A 50 7.73 -1.30 5.10
C LEU A 50 7.28 0.06 5.63
N TYR A 51 7.60 0.34 6.89
CA TYR A 51 7.17 1.57 7.55
C TYR A 51 8.18 2.71 7.42
N ASP A 52 7.67 3.93 7.23
CA ASP A 52 8.47 5.15 7.14
C ASP A 52 9.57 5.09 6.07
N VAL A 53 9.17 4.75 4.84
CA VAL A 53 10.05 4.68 3.65
C VAL A 53 9.79 5.81 2.67
N GLY A 54 9.35 6.97 3.17
CA GLY A 54 8.97 8.12 2.35
C GLY A 54 10.11 8.77 1.57
N VAL A 55 9.72 9.58 0.58
CA VAL A 55 10.62 10.21 -0.40
C VAL A 55 11.68 11.12 0.23
N ALA A 56 11.38 11.77 1.37
CA ALA A 56 12.33 12.61 2.10
C ALA A 56 13.56 11.83 2.61
N GLY A 57 13.46 10.52 2.72
CA GLY A 57 14.56 9.62 3.09
C GLY A 57 14.64 8.44 2.14
N LEU A 58 14.72 8.70 0.83
CA LEU A 58 14.66 7.69 -0.24
C LEU A 58 15.59 6.47 -0.02
N HIS A 59 16.74 6.66 0.62
CA HIS A 59 17.64 5.55 0.99
C HIS A 59 16.97 4.47 1.86
N ARG A 60 15.96 4.82 2.67
CA ARG A 60 15.17 3.86 3.47
C ARG A 60 14.26 2.99 2.61
N LEU A 61 13.79 3.50 1.48
CA LEU A 61 13.07 2.69 0.49
C LEU A 61 14.04 1.79 -0.27
N LEU A 62 15.18 2.35 -0.70
CA LEU A 62 16.19 1.63 -1.48
C LEU A 62 16.89 0.52 -0.69
N SER A 63 16.86 0.54 0.65
CA SER A 63 17.34 -0.58 1.46
C SER A 63 16.41 -1.81 1.43
N HIS A 64 15.22 -1.67 0.84
CA HIS A 64 14.21 -2.73 0.71
C HIS A 64 13.86 -3.03 -0.76
N THR A 65 14.81 -2.79 -1.67
CA THR A 65 14.57 -2.98 -3.11
C THR A 65 14.30 -4.44 -3.45
N ASP A 66 14.93 -5.39 -2.75
CA ASP A 66 14.68 -6.82 -2.96
C ASP A 66 13.23 -7.20 -2.61
N GLU A 67 12.69 -6.71 -1.48
CA GLU A 67 11.30 -6.94 -1.11
C GLU A 67 10.30 -6.30 -2.11
N ILE A 68 10.64 -5.13 -2.65
CA ILE A 68 9.81 -4.45 -3.66
C ILE A 68 9.80 -5.21 -4.98
N MET A 69 10.95 -5.69 -5.45
CA MET A 69 11.05 -6.43 -6.71
C MET A 69 10.43 -7.83 -6.62
N ASP A 70 10.48 -8.47 -5.45
CA ASP A 70 9.88 -9.79 -5.21
C ASP A 70 8.36 -9.75 -4.94
N ALA A 71 7.75 -8.56 -4.86
CA ALA A 71 6.34 -8.41 -4.52
C ALA A 71 5.42 -8.90 -5.64
N SER A 72 4.29 -9.51 -5.27
CA SER A 72 3.23 -9.85 -6.22
C SER A 72 2.23 -8.71 -6.41
N VAL A 73 2.03 -7.90 -5.37
CA VAL A 73 1.26 -6.65 -5.37
C VAL A 73 1.87 -5.72 -4.31
N ILE A 74 1.90 -4.42 -4.57
CA ILE A 74 2.33 -3.43 -3.57
C ILE A 74 1.20 -2.47 -3.25
N ILE A 75 1.00 -2.17 -1.97
CA ILE A 75 0.12 -1.11 -1.49
C ILE A 75 0.99 0.02 -0.94
N VAL A 76 0.83 1.23 -1.47
CA VAL A 76 1.58 2.41 -1.04
C VAL A 76 0.66 3.41 -0.39
N LEU A 77 1.00 3.86 0.82
CA LEU A 77 0.23 4.84 1.57
C LEU A 77 1.05 6.10 1.80
N ALA A 78 0.51 7.26 1.40
CA ALA A 78 1.16 8.55 1.63
C ALA A 78 0.15 9.72 1.56
N GLY A 79 0.27 10.70 2.47
CA GLY A 79 -0.68 11.83 2.53
C GLY A 79 -0.13 13.22 2.21
N MET A 80 1.20 13.38 2.12
CA MET A 80 1.81 14.67 1.74
C MET A 80 1.63 14.93 0.23
N GLU A 81 2.70 14.76 -0.55
CA GLU A 81 2.69 15.00 -1.99
C GLU A 81 2.38 13.73 -2.81
N GLY A 82 2.36 12.55 -2.17
CA GLY A 82 1.91 11.29 -2.78
C GLY A 82 2.91 10.58 -3.74
N ALA A 83 4.09 11.13 -3.99
CA ALA A 83 5.06 10.65 -4.98
C ALA A 83 5.71 9.32 -4.60
N LEU A 84 5.60 8.88 -3.35
CA LEU A 84 6.07 7.53 -2.98
C LEU A 84 5.46 6.47 -3.90
N ALA A 85 4.19 6.62 -4.30
CA ALA A 85 3.53 5.70 -5.22
C ALA A 85 4.25 5.62 -6.58
N SER A 86 4.63 6.78 -7.15
CA SER A 86 5.35 6.85 -8.42
C SER A 86 6.77 6.28 -8.32
N VAL A 87 7.47 6.52 -7.20
CA VAL A 87 8.82 5.98 -6.97
C VAL A 87 8.77 4.46 -6.86
N VAL A 88 7.86 3.92 -6.03
CA VAL A 88 7.71 2.48 -5.85
C VAL A 88 7.32 1.80 -7.16
N ALA A 89 6.37 2.37 -7.92
CA ALA A 89 5.98 1.82 -9.22
C ALA A 89 7.08 1.89 -10.28
N GLY A 90 8.07 2.77 -10.12
CA GLY A 90 9.27 2.78 -10.97
C GLY A 90 10.29 1.69 -10.63
N LEU A 91 10.18 1.07 -9.45
CA LEU A 91 11.05 -0.01 -8.97
C LEU A 91 10.40 -1.40 -9.07
N ALA A 92 9.07 -1.46 -9.08
CA ALA A 92 8.30 -2.69 -9.02
C ALA A 92 7.93 -3.22 -10.41
N ASP A 93 8.00 -4.55 -10.57
CA ASP A 93 7.52 -5.26 -11.77
C ASP A 93 6.07 -5.77 -11.62
N CYS A 94 5.38 -5.40 -10.53
CA CYS A 94 4.02 -5.82 -10.21
C CYS A 94 3.06 -4.61 -10.05
N PRO A 95 1.73 -4.83 -10.00
CA PRO A 95 0.78 -3.74 -9.77
C PRO A 95 1.00 -3.01 -8.45
N VAL A 96 0.83 -1.69 -8.47
CA VAL A 96 0.90 -0.81 -7.29
C VAL A 96 -0.46 -0.18 -7.03
N ILE A 97 -1.00 -0.43 -5.84
CA ILE A 97 -2.23 0.19 -5.35
C ILE A 97 -1.84 1.39 -4.48
N ALA A 98 -2.12 2.59 -4.94
CA ALA A 98 -1.84 3.82 -4.23
C ALA A 98 -3.05 4.24 -3.37
N VAL A 99 -2.81 4.42 -2.07
CA VAL A 99 -3.79 4.85 -1.08
C VAL A 99 -3.38 6.24 -0.59
N PRO A 100 -4.01 7.31 -1.08
CA PRO A 100 -3.78 8.63 -0.51
C PRO A 100 -4.32 8.63 0.91
N THR A 101 -3.57 9.15 1.86
CA THR A 101 -4.03 9.29 3.25
C THR A 101 -4.38 10.75 3.53
N SER A 102 -5.27 10.99 4.49
CA SER A 102 -5.67 12.34 4.90
C SER A 102 -4.64 13.04 5.79
N VAL A 103 -3.49 12.41 6.03
CA VAL A 103 -2.40 12.99 6.83
C VAL A 103 -1.68 14.11 6.07
N GLY A 104 -0.92 14.91 6.80
CA GLY A 104 -0.21 16.05 6.26
C GLY A 104 -0.88 17.38 6.63
N TYR A 105 -0.27 18.47 6.21
CA TYR A 105 -0.68 19.82 6.59
C TYR A 105 -0.56 20.81 5.43
N GLY A 106 -1.19 21.97 5.58
CA GLY A 106 -1.14 23.04 4.58
C GLY A 106 -1.72 22.58 3.24
N ALA A 107 -0.85 22.52 2.22
CA ALA A 107 -1.25 22.20 0.85
C ALA A 107 -1.60 20.73 0.59
N SER A 108 -1.57 19.84 1.59
CA SER A 108 -2.08 18.47 1.44
C SER A 108 -3.61 18.44 1.26
N TYR A 109 -4.33 19.42 1.84
CA TYR A 109 -5.80 19.51 1.80
C TYR A 109 -6.50 18.19 2.17
N SER A 110 -6.13 17.61 3.32
CA SER A 110 -6.69 16.34 3.83
C SER A 110 -6.57 15.20 2.82
N GLY A 111 -5.41 15.07 2.15
CA GLY A 111 -5.13 14.02 1.19
C GLY A 111 -5.57 14.31 -0.26
N LEU A 112 -6.21 15.44 -0.55
CA LEU A 112 -6.58 15.81 -1.92
C LEU A 112 -5.35 16.00 -2.81
N ALA A 113 -4.29 16.61 -2.28
CA ALA A 113 -3.05 16.78 -3.04
C ALA A 113 -2.39 15.43 -3.35
N ALA A 114 -2.32 14.54 -2.36
CA ALA A 114 -1.81 13.18 -2.54
C ALA A 114 -2.65 12.40 -3.57
N LEU A 115 -3.99 12.47 -3.47
CA LEU A 115 -4.90 11.83 -4.42
C LEU A 115 -4.65 12.30 -5.86
N LEU A 116 -4.63 13.61 -6.09
CA LEU A 116 -4.42 14.17 -7.43
C LEU A 116 -3.02 13.85 -7.95
N SER A 117 -2.00 13.88 -7.10
CA SER A 117 -0.63 13.51 -7.45
C SER A 117 -0.52 12.05 -7.87
N MET A 118 -1.07 11.13 -7.07
CA MET A 118 -1.09 9.70 -7.37
C MET A 118 -1.85 9.39 -8.67
N LEU A 119 -2.97 10.07 -8.92
CA LEU A 119 -3.75 9.94 -10.18
C LEU A 119 -2.99 10.49 -11.41
N ASN A 120 -2.16 11.51 -11.22
CA ASN A 120 -1.34 12.10 -12.27
C ASN A 120 0.01 11.39 -12.47
N SER A 121 0.27 10.30 -11.74
CA SER A 121 1.51 9.54 -11.84
C SER A 121 1.74 9.05 -13.27
N CYS A 122 2.95 9.26 -13.80
CA CYS A 122 3.35 8.72 -15.11
C CYS A 122 3.75 7.23 -15.05
N ALA A 123 3.91 6.67 -13.85
CA ALA A 123 4.31 5.29 -13.68
C ALA A 123 3.17 4.35 -14.09
N SER A 124 3.44 3.48 -15.06
CA SER A 124 2.53 2.41 -15.46
C SER A 124 2.27 1.45 -14.30
N GLY A 125 1.07 0.90 -14.20
CA GLY A 125 0.72 -0.09 -13.17
C GLY A 125 0.26 0.48 -11.83
N VAL A 126 0.14 1.81 -11.70
CA VAL A 126 -0.47 2.46 -10.53
C VAL A 126 -2.00 2.48 -10.66
N SER A 127 -2.69 1.99 -9.63
CA SER A 127 -4.14 2.16 -9.45
C SER A 127 -4.42 2.88 -8.14
N VAL A 128 -5.25 3.92 -8.17
CA VAL A 128 -5.50 4.76 -6.99
C VAL A 128 -6.86 4.44 -6.38
N VAL A 129 -6.91 4.28 -5.06
CA VAL A 129 -8.17 4.15 -4.31
C VAL A 129 -8.53 5.47 -3.61
N ASN A 130 -9.72 5.53 -3.01
CA ASN A 130 -10.15 6.68 -2.24
C ASN A 130 -9.21 7.00 -1.06
N ILE A 131 -9.26 8.25 -0.60
CA ILE A 131 -8.52 8.73 0.56
C ILE A 131 -8.86 7.88 1.79
N ASP A 132 -7.81 7.46 2.52
CA ASP A 132 -7.87 6.59 3.70
C ASP A 132 -8.50 5.20 3.46
N ASN A 133 -8.66 4.77 2.21
CA ASN A 133 -9.31 3.48 1.92
C ASN A 133 -8.34 2.29 2.02
N GLY A 134 -7.76 2.08 3.20
CA GLY A 134 -6.87 0.94 3.48
C GLY A 134 -7.58 -0.39 3.30
N PHE A 135 -8.82 -0.51 3.78
CA PHE A 135 -9.65 -1.71 3.58
C PHE A 135 -9.81 -2.09 2.11
N GLY A 136 -10.24 -1.15 1.26
CA GLY A 136 -10.44 -1.40 -0.16
C GLY A 136 -9.15 -1.77 -0.89
N ALA A 137 -8.03 -1.16 -0.50
CA ALA A 137 -6.73 -1.51 -1.03
C ALA A 137 -6.32 -2.94 -0.66
N GLY A 138 -6.47 -3.33 0.62
CA GLY A 138 -6.17 -4.70 1.07
C GLY A 138 -7.02 -5.75 0.37
N TYR A 139 -8.32 -5.47 0.19
CA TYR A 139 -9.23 -6.38 -0.53
C TYR A 139 -8.84 -6.52 -2.01
N LEU A 140 -8.58 -5.39 -2.69
CA LEU A 140 -8.18 -5.39 -4.09
C LEU A 140 -6.84 -6.13 -4.28
N ALA A 141 -5.88 -5.90 -3.39
CA ALA A 141 -4.60 -6.58 -3.41
C ALA A 141 -4.76 -8.10 -3.26
N SER A 142 -5.63 -8.56 -2.35
CA SER A 142 -5.97 -9.97 -2.21
C SER A 142 -6.54 -10.55 -3.49
N MET A 143 -7.49 -9.86 -4.11
CA MET A 143 -8.11 -10.33 -5.36
C MET A 143 -7.07 -10.52 -6.46
N ILE A 144 -6.17 -9.54 -6.64
CA ILE A 144 -5.08 -9.60 -7.63
C ILE A 144 -4.14 -10.76 -7.31
N ASN A 145 -3.73 -10.91 -6.05
CA ASN A 145 -2.79 -11.94 -5.61
C ASN A 145 -3.36 -13.38 -5.69
N HIS A 146 -4.67 -13.54 -5.91
CA HIS A 146 -5.33 -14.84 -6.08
C HIS A 146 -5.80 -15.11 -7.52
N MET A 147 -5.61 -14.20 -8.48
CA MET A 147 -6.12 -14.38 -9.85
C MET A 147 -5.57 -15.61 -10.58
N GLY A 148 -4.36 -16.06 -10.25
CA GLY A 148 -3.72 -17.24 -10.83
C GLY A 148 -3.90 -18.53 -10.03
N VAL A 149 -4.58 -18.49 -8.88
CA VAL A 149 -4.83 -19.65 -8.02
C VAL A 149 -6.14 -20.32 -8.49
N ALA A 150 -6.14 -21.63 -8.66
CA ALA A 150 -7.35 -22.37 -9.05
C ALA A 150 -8.44 -22.22 -7.98
N LYS A 151 -9.68 -21.95 -8.40
CA LYS A 151 -10.87 -21.85 -7.53
C LYS A 151 -11.36 -23.20 -7.06
#